data_AF-A0A7S1H5B3-F1
#
_entry.id   AF-A0A7S1H5B3-F1
#
_cell.length_a   1.000
_cell.length_b   1.000
_cell.length_c   1.000
_cell.angle_alpha   90.00
_cell.angle_beta   90.00
_cell.angle_gamma   90.00
#
_symmetry.space_group_name_H-M   'P 1'
#
loop_
_entity.id
_entity.type
_entity.pdbx_description
1 polymer ?
#
loop_
_entity_poly.entity_id
_entity_poly.type
_entity_poly.pdbx_seq_one_letter_code
_entity_poly.pdbx_strand_id
1 'polypeptide(L)'
;IPDRIITRPPSAELRPDQKDEDSLPPYPVLDAILARYMEQDQSIAEIVAAGFKAEDVERVTRLIKINEYKRRQAPVGIRITHRGFGRDWRYPITSRFRA
;
A
#
# COMPACT_ATOMS: atom_id res chain seq x y z
N ILE A 1 11.15 -19.89 -12.15
CA ILE A 1 11.47 -18.45 -12.36
C ILE A 1 12.98 -18.34 -12.32
N PRO A 2 13.67 -17.69 -13.28
CA PRO A 2 15.11 -17.50 -13.21
C PRO A 2 15.54 -16.76 -11.94
N ASP A 3 16.57 -17.22 -11.24
CA ASP A 3 17.00 -16.68 -9.94
C ASP A 3 17.26 -15.17 -9.97
N ARG A 4 17.84 -14.67 -11.08
CA ARG A 4 18.06 -13.23 -11.30
C ARG A 4 16.81 -12.35 -11.19
N ILE A 5 15.62 -12.91 -11.44
CA ILE A 5 14.35 -12.18 -11.36
C ILE A 5 13.88 -12.09 -9.91
N ILE A 6 14.23 -13.07 -9.09
CA ILE A 6 13.86 -13.14 -7.67
C ILE A 6 14.81 -12.26 -6.84
N THR A 7 16.11 -12.27 -7.16
CA THR A 7 17.13 -11.61 -6.34
C THR A 7 17.37 -10.14 -6.69
N ARG A 8 16.90 -9.65 -7.84
CA ARG A 8 17.05 -8.24 -8.20
C ARG A 8 16.23 -7.36 -7.24
N PRO A 9 16.73 -6.18 -6.84
CA PRO A 9 15.98 -5.28 -5.98
C PRO A 9 14.69 -4.79 -6.67
N PRO A 10 13.62 -4.54 -5.90
CA PRO A 10 12.37 -4.03 -6.45
C PRO A 10 12.56 -2.62 -7.01
N SER A 11 12.12 -2.42 -8.26
CA SER A 11 12.26 -1.17 -8.99
C SER A 11 11.14 -1.00 -10.00
N ALA A 12 10.58 0.21 -10.08
CA ALA A 12 9.70 0.63 -11.17
C ALA A 12 10.44 0.97 -12.48
N GLU A 13 11.78 0.93 -12.50
CA GLU A 13 12.62 1.16 -13.69
C GLU A 13 12.34 2.49 -14.43
N LEU A 14 11.84 3.52 -13.74
CA LEU A 14 11.50 4.83 -14.32
C LEU A 14 12.72 5.74 -14.49
N ARG A 15 13.80 5.50 -13.74
CA ARG A 15 15.09 6.20 -13.84
C ARG A 15 16.25 5.27 -13.46
N PRO A 16 17.50 5.58 -13.86
CA PRO A 16 18.67 4.79 -13.50
C PRO A 16 18.80 4.59 -11.98
N ASP A 17 19.14 3.37 -11.57
CA ASP A 17 19.39 2.95 -10.18
C ASP A 17 18.23 3.17 -9.19
N GLN A 18 17.01 3.42 -9.67
CA GLN A 18 15.83 3.57 -8.82
C GLN A 18 15.55 2.29 -8.03
N LYS A 19 15.28 2.43 -6.73
CA LYS A 19 14.67 1.37 -5.91
C LYS A 19 13.35 1.86 -5.33
N ASP A 20 12.36 0.99 -5.27
CA ASP A 20 11.04 1.37 -4.72
C ASP A 20 11.15 1.67 -3.21
N GLU A 21 12.05 0.97 -2.53
CA GLU A 21 12.40 1.14 -1.11
C GLU A 21 13.08 2.48 -0.81
N ASP A 22 13.53 3.24 -1.82
CA ASP A 22 14.01 4.62 -1.60
C ASP A 22 12.90 5.52 -1.05
N SER A 23 11.63 5.18 -1.33
CA SER A 23 10.47 6.03 -1.06
C SER A 23 9.36 5.35 -0.27
N LEU A 24 9.53 4.06 0.05
CA LEU A 24 8.58 3.21 0.76
C LEU A 24 9.28 2.44 1.89
N PRO A 25 8.58 2.00 2.95
CA PRO A 25 9.15 1.02 3.87
C PRO A 25 9.41 -0.30 3.12
N PRO A 26 10.30 -1.17 3.65
CA PRO A 26 10.52 -2.49 3.05
C PRO A 26 9.21 -3.25 2.84
N TYR A 27 9.09 -3.98 1.74
CA TYR A 27 7.84 -4.67 1.37
C TYR A 27 7.19 -5.49 2.51
N PRO A 28 7.94 -6.27 3.32
CA PRO A 28 7.33 -6.99 4.44
C PRO A 28 6.63 -6.08 5.45
N VAL A 29 7.16 -4.88 5.68
CA VAL A 29 6.56 -3.87 6.56
C VAL A 29 5.38 -3.20 5.87
N LEU A 30 5.54 -2.82 4.60
CA LEU A 30 4.49 -2.22 3.78
C LEU A 30 3.23 -3.12 3.72
N ASP A 31 3.42 -4.39 3.39
CA ASP A 31 2.34 -5.36 3.22
C ASP A 31 1.64 -5.62 4.56
N ALA A 32 2.39 -5.67 5.66
CA ALA A 32 1.80 -5.86 6.99
C ALA A 32 0.96 -4.65 7.44
N ILE A 33 1.34 -3.43 7.06
CA ILE A 33 0.55 -2.21 7.28
C ILE A 33 -0.68 -2.22 6.36
N LEU A 34 -0.53 -2.57 5.08
CA LEU A 34 -1.63 -2.66 4.12
C LEU A 34 -2.69 -3.68 4.56
N ALA A 35 -2.28 -4.88 4.97
CA ALA A 35 -3.20 -5.91 5.45
C ALA A 35 -4.01 -5.41 6.66
N ARG A 36 -3.36 -4.75 7.62
CA ARG A 36 -4.06 -4.22 8.81
C ARG A 36 -5.00 -3.08 8.48
N TYR A 37 -4.54 -2.12 7.69
CA TYR A 37 -5.33 -0.94 7.37
C TYR A 37 -6.45 -1.23 6.35
N MET A 38 -6.09 -1.85 5.23
CA MET A 38 -6.99 -2.08 4.11
C MET A 38 -7.86 -3.31 4.32
N GLU A 39 -7.30 -4.40 4.83
CA GLU A 39 -8.06 -5.65 4.92
C GLU A 39 -8.74 -5.85 6.28
N GLN A 40 -8.18 -5.33 7.37
CA GLN A 40 -8.69 -5.52 8.73
C GLN A 40 -9.37 -4.27 9.33
N ASP A 41 -9.48 -3.17 8.57
CA ASP A 41 -10.09 -1.89 9.01
C ASP A 41 -9.46 -1.31 10.29
N GLN A 42 -8.21 -1.66 10.62
CA GLN A 42 -7.54 -1.10 11.79
C GLN A 42 -7.23 0.37 11.61
N SER A 43 -7.43 1.14 12.66
CA SER A 43 -7.05 2.54 12.76
C SER A 43 -5.53 2.72 12.77
N ILE A 44 -5.07 3.92 12.43
CA ILE A 44 -3.64 4.29 12.49
C ILE A 44 -3.08 4.03 13.90
N ALA A 45 -3.84 4.37 14.94
CA ALA A 45 -3.44 4.17 16.33
C ALA A 45 -3.25 2.69 16.68
N GLU A 46 -4.15 1.81 16.24
CA GLU A 46 -4.03 0.36 16.47
C GLU A 46 -2.80 -0.22 15.76
N ILE A 47 -2.52 0.24 14.54
CA ILE A 47 -1.35 -0.22 13.78
C ILE A 47 -0.05 0.26 14.43
N VAL A 48 0.00 1.50 14.91
CA VAL A 48 1.17 2.01 15.67
C VAL A 48 1.35 1.23 16.97
N ALA A 49 0.26 0.97 17.70
CA ALA A 49 0.28 0.16 18.92
C ALA A 49 0.75 -1.29 18.67
N ALA A 50 0.53 -1.83 17.46
CA ALA A 50 1.05 -3.12 17.04
C ALA A 50 2.57 -3.14 16.75
N GLY A 51 3.28 -2.03 16.97
CA GLY A 51 4.74 -1.94 16.90
C GLY A 51 5.29 -1.38 15.59
N PHE A 52 4.45 -0.87 14.70
CA PHE A 52 4.89 -0.21 13.47
C PHE A 52 5.30 1.25 13.75
N LYS A 53 6.33 1.73 13.05
CA LYS A 53 6.76 3.13 13.14
C LYS A 53 5.64 4.07 12.66
N ALA A 54 5.30 5.06 13.47
CA ALA A 54 4.25 6.03 13.14
C ALA A 54 4.46 6.69 11.76
N GLU A 55 5.70 7.08 11.45
CA GLU A 55 6.06 7.67 10.16
C GLU A 55 5.74 6.77 8.97
N ASP A 56 5.97 5.45 9.10
CA ASP A 56 5.67 4.49 8.05
C ASP A 56 4.16 4.29 7.91
N VAL A 57 3.44 4.17 9.02
CA VAL A 57 1.97 4.02 9.01
C VAL A 57 1.30 5.24 8.39
N GLU A 58 1.68 6.45 8.81
CA GLU A 58 1.15 7.70 8.26
C GLU A 58 1.45 7.86 6.77
N ARG A 59 2.68 7.54 6.37
CA ARG A 59 3.10 7.61 4.97
C ARG A 59 2.31 6.62 4.11
N VAL A 60 2.21 5.36 4.52
CA VAL A 60 1.48 4.32 3.77
C VAL A 60 -0.01 4.67 3.68
N THR A 61 -0.66 5.01 4.80
CA THR A 61 -2.08 5.38 4.79
C THR A 61 -2.37 6.63 3.96
N ARG A 62 -1.47 7.62 3.97
CA ARG A 62 -1.55 8.78 3.08
C ARG A 62 -1.44 8.36 1.61
N LEU A 63 -0.47 7.51 1.26
CA LEU A 63 -0.29 7.03 -0.10
C LEU A 63 -1.51 6.24 -0.59
N ILE A 64 -2.14 5.44 0.26
CA ILE A 64 -3.41 4.77 -0.06
C ILE A 64 -4.45 5.84 -0.43
N LYS A 65 -4.69 6.83 0.43
CA LYS A 65 -5.71 7.87 0.18
C LYS A 65 -5.46 8.65 -1.11
N ILE A 66 -4.25 9.16 -1.33
CA ILE A 66 -3.98 10.02 -2.50
C ILE A 66 -4.03 9.26 -3.83
N ASN A 67 -3.85 7.93 -3.84
CA ASN A 67 -3.88 7.13 -5.06
C ASN A 67 -5.28 6.53 -5.36
N GLU A 68 -6.33 6.93 -4.63
CA GLU A 68 -7.71 6.47 -4.90
C GLU A 68 -8.15 6.79 -6.33
N TYR A 69 -7.80 7.97 -6.85
CA TYR A 69 -8.13 8.35 -8.23
C TYR A 69 -7.52 7.41 -9.27
N LYS A 70 -6.32 6.86 -9.02
CA LYS A 70 -5.67 5.90 -9.92
C LYS A 70 -6.38 4.56 -9.87
N ARG A 71 -6.72 4.07 -8.68
CA ARG A 71 -7.42 2.79 -8.50
C ARG A 71 -8.79 2.77 -9.16
N ARG A 72 -9.50 3.91 -9.16
CA ARG A 72 -10.80 4.05 -9.83
C ARG A 72 -10.73 3.95 -11.36
N GLN A 73 -9.55 4.11 -11.95
CA GLN A 73 -9.32 3.95 -13.39
C GLN A 73 -8.73 2.57 -13.74
N ALA A 74 -8.43 1.73 -12.75
CA ALA A 74 -7.85 0.41 -12.98
C ALA A 74 -8.89 -0.54 -13.60
N PRO A 75 -8.48 -1.44 -14.50
CA PRO A 75 -9.36 -2.50 -14.99
C PRO A 75 -9.76 -3.45 -13.86
N VAL A 76 -10.88 -4.15 -14.04
CA VAL A 76 -11.31 -5.19 -13.08
C VAL A 76 -10.28 -6.32 -13.02
N GLY A 77 -9.91 -6.72 -11.80
CA GLY A 77 -9.04 -7.87 -11.53
C GLY A 77 -9.73 -8.88 -10.62
N ILE A 78 -9.20 -10.11 -10.58
CA ILE A 78 -9.71 -11.19 -9.72
C ILE A 78 -9.31 -10.91 -8.28
N ARG A 79 -10.28 -10.96 -7.36
CA ARG A 79 -10.03 -10.83 -5.92
C ARG A 79 -9.50 -12.16 -5.36
N ILE A 80 -8.35 -12.11 -4.69
CA ILE A 80 -7.69 -13.28 -4.06
C ILE A 80 -7.60 -13.21 -2.52
N THR A 81 -7.85 -12.04 -1.94
CA THR A 81 -7.93 -11.79 -0.47
C THR A 81 -9.37 -11.60 -0.02
N HIS A 82 -9.68 -11.60 1.28
CA HIS A 82 -11.07 -11.40 1.76
C HIS A 82 -11.60 -10.00 1.45
N ARG A 83 -10.72 -8.99 1.35
CA ARG A 83 -11.04 -7.63 0.94
C ARG A 83 -10.05 -7.12 -0.10
N GLY A 84 -10.56 -6.60 -1.23
CA GLY A 84 -9.75 -6.11 -2.34
C GLY A 84 -10.13 -4.70 -2.80
N PHE A 85 -9.26 -4.07 -3.61
CA PHE A 85 -9.45 -2.73 -4.19
C PHE A 85 -10.51 -2.64 -5.31
N GLY A 86 -11.60 -3.41 -5.21
CA GLY A 86 -12.70 -3.41 -6.17
C GLY A 86 -14.02 -3.00 -5.51
N ARG A 87 -15.00 -3.90 -5.55
CA ARG A 87 -16.33 -3.68 -4.95
C ARG A 87 -16.27 -3.38 -3.45
N ASP A 88 -15.27 -3.92 -2.75
CA ASP A 88 -15.15 -3.89 -1.29
C ASP A 88 -14.46 -2.63 -0.75
N TRP A 89 -13.81 -1.85 -1.63
CA TRP A 89 -13.10 -0.62 -1.28
C TRP A 89 -13.77 0.59 -1.94
N ARG A 90 -14.72 1.20 -1.23
CA ARG A 90 -15.54 2.31 -1.75
C ARG A 90 -15.22 3.61 -1.05
N TYR A 91 -14.08 4.21 -1.39
CA TYR A 91 -13.66 5.49 -0.82
C TYR A 91 -13.90 6.66 -1.79
N PRO A 92 -14.18 7.86 -1.28
CA PRO A 92 -14.29 9.06 -2.12
C PRO A 92 -12.92 9.47 -2.68
N ILE A 93 -12.89 9.91 -3.94
CA ILE A 93 -11.69 10.49 -4.55
C ILE A 93 -11.38 11.84 -3.91
N THR A 94 -12.37 12.74 -3.84
CA THR A 94 -12.25 14.04 -3.21
C THR A 94 -12.53 13.90 -1.71
N SER A 95 -11.47 13.86 -0.90
CA SER A 95 -11.57 13.74 0.55
C SER A 95 -10.53 14.62 1.26
N ARG A 96 -10.98 15.35 2.29
CA ARG A 96 -10.10 16.05 3.24
C ARG A 96 -10.07 15.37 4.62
N PHE A 97 -10.57 14.13 4.71
CA PHE A 97 -10.61 13.41 5.98
C PHE A 97 -9.20 13.13 6.52
N ARG A 98 -8.89 13.75 7.65
CA ARG A 98 -7.70 13.50 8.45
C ARG A 98 -8.13 12.61 9.62
N ALA A 99 -7.65 11.37 9.59
CA ALA A 99 -7.81 10.39 10.67
C ALA A 99 -6.57 10.46 11.55
#